data_AF-L1JT34-F1
#
_entry.id   AF-L1JT34-F1
#
_cell.length_a   1.000
_cell.length_b   1.000
_cell.length_c   1.000
_cell.angle_alpha   90.00
_cell.angle_beta   90.00
_cell.angle_gamma   90.00
#
_symmetry.space_group_name_H-M   'P 1'
#
loop_
_entity.id
_entity.type
_entity.pdbx_description
1 polymer ?
#
loop_
_entity_poly.entity_id
_entity_poly.type
_entity_poly.pdbx_seq_one_letter_code
_entity_poly.pdbx_strand_id
1 'polypeptide(L)'
;MALFKALDALAEMRRKNLEVNLLTINSVLTVCKKAAGTDQMEEAVNAAFDIFEDMKSMKLPPDLVTFNLLLETCSNAIECGYAECFDKASSVFDKMQEYQIKPNVASYNMLLFSCSRAARDSGPMIISKCFHILDLMEEDGLLPDTSVFNAMIDACAKSATGNDGVSVGLQILERMSANRIEPDVITYNSLINVCAMSAADGDTNAFANAQEILYMMLKNGVR
;
A
#
# COMPACT_ATOMS: atom_id res chain seq x y z
N MET A 1 -4.45 18.95 15.75
CA MET A 1 -3.75 19.71 16.85
C MET A 1 -2.41 19.08 17.27
N ALA A 2 -2.24 17.75 17.28
CA ALA A 2 -0.96 17.13 17.67
C ALA A 2 0.17 17.35 16.65
N LEU A 3 -0.16 17.34 15.34
CA LEU A 3 0.80 17.56 14.25
C LEU A 3 1.57 18.88 14.40
N PHE A 4 0.85 20.01 14.39
CA PHE A 4 1.48 21.34 14.48
C PHE A 4 2.31 21.51 15.76
N LYS A 5 1.86 20.98 16.90
CA LYS A 5 2.65 21.01 18.15
C LYS A 5 3.98 20.26 18.04
N ALA A 6 3.99 19.11 17.35
CA ALA A 6 5.23 18.35 17.14
C ALA A 6 6.19 19.09 16.20
N LEU A 7 5.67 19.73 15.15
CA LEU A 7 6.44 20.55 14.21
C LEU A 7 7.02 21.80 14.88
N ASP A 8 6.22 22.50 15.69
CA ASP A 8 6.65 23.66 16.47
C ASP A 8 7.76 23.28 17.47
N ALA A 9 7.62 22.13 18.14
CA ALA A 9 8.64 21.64 19.05
C ALA A 9 9.96 21.34 18.32
N LEU A 10 9.90 20.71 17.14
CA LEU A 10 11.09 20.46 16.32
C LEU A 10 11.74 21.78 15.86
N ALA A 11 10.94 22.74 15.40
CA ALA A 11 11.43 24.06 15.01
C ALA A 11 12.07 24.81 16.19
N GLU A 12 11.49 24.72 17.39
CA GLU A 12 12.04 25.32 18.59
C GLU A 12 13.36 24.66 19.01
N MET A 13 13.46 23.33 18.92
CA MET A 13 14.73 22.62 19.17
C MET A 13 15.83 23.12 18.25
N ARG A 14 15.53 23.27 16.95
CA ARG A 14 16.47 23.84 15.96
C ARG A 14 16.86 25.27 16.32
N ARG A 15 15.89 26.14 16.64
CA ARG A 15 16.13 27.55 17.00
C ARG A 15 17.02 27.70 18.24
N LYS A 16 16.91 26.78 19.20
CA LYS A 16 17.71 26.76 20.43
C LYS A 16 19.05 26.02 20.27
N ASN A 17 19.40 25.56 19.06
CA ASN A 17 20.57 24.71 18.79
C ASN A 17 20.63 23.46 19.70
N LEU A 18 19.46 22.89 20.01
CA LEU A 18 19.39 21.61 20.70
C LEU A 18 19.72 20.48 19.72
N GLU A 19 20.37 19.44 20.21
CA GLU A 19 20.71 18.28 19.39
C GLU A 19 19.44 17.58 18.91
N VAL A 20 19.23 17.57 17.59
CA VAL A 20 18.21 16.77 16.92
C VAL A 20 18.88 15.50 16.45
N ASN A 21 18.35 14.35 16.87
CA ASN A 21 18.84 13.04 16.47
C ASN A 21 17.74 12.24 15.76
N LEU A 22 18.09 11.04 15.30
CA LEU A 22 17.17 10.16 14.58
C LEU A 22 15.93 9.79 15.39
N LEU A 23 16.03 9.64 16.71
CA LEU A 23 14.88 9.36 17.57
C LEU A 23 13.89 10.52 17.60
N THR A 24 14.38 11.76 17.67
CA THR A 24 13.54 12.96 17.57
C THR A 24 12.81 13.00 16.23
N ILE A 25 13.53 12.74 15.13
CA ILE A 25 12.93 12.70 13.78
C ILE A 25 11.86 11.62 13.66
N ASN A 26 12.18 10.37 14.02
CA ASN A 26 11.22 9.25 13.95
C ASN A 26 10.00 9.48 14.88
N SER A 27 10.17 10.21 15.99
CA SER A 27 9.06 10.59 16.86
C SER A 27 8.11 11.59 16.19
N VAL A 28 8.64 12.60 15.48
CA VAL A 28 7.80 13.55 14.74
C VAL A 28 7.14 12.86 13.55
N LEU A 29 7.85 11.99 12.81
CA LEU A 29 7.27 11.19 11.74
C LEU A 29 6.17 10.25 12.25
N THR A 30 6.27 9.73 13.47
CA THR A 30 5.18 8.97 14.11
C THR A 30 3.92 9.83 14.32
N VAL A 31 4.08 11.12 14.59
CA VAL A 31 2.95 12.06 14.67
C VAL A 31 2.37 12.34 13.28
N CYS A 32 3.22 12.53 12.26
CA CYS A 32 2.78 12.66 10.87
C CYS A 32 1.96 11.43 10.44
N LYS A 33 2.48 10.21 10.65
CA LYS A 33 1.76 8.96 10.40
C LYS A 33 0.37 8.92 11.02
N LYS A 34 0.22 9.35 12.27
CA LYS A 34 -1.09 9.38 12.95
C LYS A 34 -2.01 10.44 12.37
N ALA A 35 -1.48 11.63 12.07
CA ALA A 35 -2.25 12.72 11.48
C ALA A 35 -2.66 12.42 10.02
N ALA A 36 -1.89 11.60 9.32
CA ALA A 36 -2.21 11.15 7.97
C ALA A 36 -3.50 10.33 7.89
N GLY A 37 -3.89 9.68 8.99
CA GLY A 37 -5.15 8.96 9.11
C GLY A 37 -6.34 9.82 9.53
N THR A 38 -6.28 11.14 9.36
CA THR A 38 -7.36 12.08 9.70
C THR A 38 -7.61 13.09 8.58
N ASP A 39 -8.48 14.06 8.82
CA ASP A 39 -8.66 15.26 8.01
C ASP A 39 -7.37 16.08 7.75
N GLN A 40 -6.28 15.83 8.48
CA GLN A 40 -4.99 16.51 8.32
C GLN A 40 -4.04 15.76 7.37
N MET A 41 -4.58 14.93 6.47
CA MET A 41 -3.79 13.97 5.69
C MET A 41 -2.76 14.63 4.77
N GLU A 42 -3.13 15.73 4.11
CA GLU A 42 -2.26 16.44 3.19
C GLU A 42 -1.12 17.14 3.94
N GLU A 43 -1.43 17.85 5.04
CA GLU A 43 -0.42 18.52 5.86
C GLU A 43 0.53 17.52 6.52
N ALA A 44 0.01 16.37 6.96
CA ALA A 44 0.81 15.31 7.56
C ALA A 44 1.80 14.71 6.57
N VAL A 45 1.35 14.43 5.34
CA VAL A 45 2.22 13.94 4.26
C VAL A 45 3.26 14.99 3.92
N ASN A 46 2.87 16.24 3.65
CA ASN A 46 3.82 17.29 3.28
C ASN A 46 4.88 17.49 4.37
N ALA A 47 4.47 17.58 5.64
CA ALA A 47 5.39 17.71 6.76
C ALA A 47 6.35 16.52 6.89
N ALA A 48 5.88 15.29 6.64
CA ALA A 48 6.73 14.09 6.72
C ALA A 48 7.85 14.12 5.66
N PHE A 49 7.53 14.54 4.44
CA PHE A 49 8.51 14.65 3.36
C PHE A 49 9.46 15.84 3.53
N ASP A 50 8.97 16.97 4.04
CA ASP A 50 9.84 18.11 4.41
C ASP A 50 10.86 17.71 5.48
N ILE A 51 10.41 16.95 6.50
CA ILE A 51 11.31 16.42 7.53
C ILE A 51 12.35 15.48 6.93
N PHE A 52 11.96 14.59 6.01
CA PHE A 52 12.88 13.67 5.36
C PHE A 52 13.96 14.40 4.54
N GLU A 53 13.58 15.43 3.78
CA GLU A 53 14.55 16.25 3.03
C GLU A 53 15.47 17.05 3.98
N ASP A 54 14.92 17.55 5.08
CA ASP A 54 15.69 18.24 6.12
C ASP A 54 16.76 17.34 6.77
N MET A 55 16.54 16.03 6.89
CA MET A 55 17.52 15.08 7.46
C MET A 55 18.88 15.17 6.77
N LYS A 56 18.89 15.44 5.46
CA LYS A 56 20.12 15.64 4.68
C LYS A 56 20.91 16.84 5.17
N SER A 57 20.24 17.96 5.44
CA SER A 57 20.88 19.17 5.99
C SER A 57 21.40 18.95 7.41
N MET A 58 20.72 18.09 8.18
CA MET A 58 21.11 17.69 9.53
C MET A 58 22.22 16.63 9.57
N LYS A 59 22.60 16.07 8.42
CA LYS A 59 23.53 14.93 8.31
C LYS A 59 23.07 13.72 9.13
N LEU A 60 21.75 13.53 9.23
CA LEU A 60 21.15 12.37 9.88
C LEU A 60 20.78 11.34 8.80
N PRO A 61 21.44 10.18 8.71
CA PRO A 61 21.06 9.17 7.75
C PRO A 61 19.70 8.56 8.17
N PRO A 62 18.73 8.44 7.23
CA PRO A 62 17.48 7.73 7.50
C PRO A 62 17.74 6.24 7.72
N ASP A 63 16.88 5.58 8.48
CA ASP A 63 16.91 4.14 8.70
C ASP A 63 15.61 3.46 8.22
N LEU A 64 15.54 2.14 8.37
CA LEU A 64 14.32 1.37 8.02
C LEU A 64 13.08 1.90 8.74
N VAL A 65 13.21 2.40 9.97
CA VAL A 65 12.09 2.98 10.73
C VAL A 65 11.63 4.28 10.08
N THR A 66 12.56 5.15 9.67
CA THR A 66 12.24 6.39 8.94
C THR A 66 11.44 6.08 7.67
N PHE A 67 11.93 5.15 6.84
CA PHE A 67 11.27 4.79 5.59
C PHE A 67 9.90 4.13 5.81
N ASN A 68 9.78 3.22 6.78
CA ASN A 68 8.49 2.61 7.11
C ASN A 68 7.50 3.66 7.63
N LEU A 69 7.92 4.64 8.44
CA LEU A 69 7.03 5.72 8.87
C LEU A 69 6.55 6.58 7.70
N LEU A 70 7.39 6.84 6.69
CA LEU A 70 6.99 7.55 5.47
C LEU A 70 5.97 6.73 4.66
N LEU A 71 6.21 5.43 4.48
CA LEU A 71 5.27 4.52 3.80
C LEU A 71 3.93 4.42 4.55
N GLU A 72 3.95 4.29 5.88
CA GLU A 72 2.74 4.26 6.70
C GLU A 72 1.98 5.59 6.64
N THR A 73 2.70 6.73 6.62
CA THR A 73 2.10 8.06 6.45
C THR A 73 1.37 8.14 5.11
N CYS A 74 2.00 7.68 4.02
CA CYS A 74 1.35 7.66 2.71
C CYS A 74 0.15 6.71 2.70
N SER A 75 0.29 5.49 3.23
CA SER A 75 -0.77 4.49 3.25
C SER A 75 -2.01 4.96 4.01
N ASN A 76 -1.82 5.58 5.17
CA ASN A 76 -2.90 6.18 5.95
C ASN A 76 -3.58 7.34 5.22
N ALA A 77 -2.81 8.21 4.56
CA ALA A 77 -3.37 9.32 3.80
C ALA A 77 -4.22 8.83 2.62
N ILE A 78 -3.75 7.81 1.91
CA ILE A 78 -4.47 7.16 0.81
C ILE A 78 -5.78 6.55 1.33
N GLU A 79 -5.76 5.93 2.51
CA GLU A 79 -6.97 5.41 3.16
C GLU A 79 -7.98 6.50 3.52
N CYS A 80 -7.52 7.70 3.86
CA CYS A 80 -8.38 8.86 4.09
C CYS A 80 -8.86 9.58 2.82
N GLY A 81 -8.50 9.08 1.63
CA GLY A 81 -8.95 9.60 0.35
C GLY A 81 -7.91 10.43 -0.42
N TYR A 82 -6.67 10.52 0.08
CA TYR A 82 -5.58 11.22 -0.60
C TYR A 82 -4.84 10.28 -1.59
N ALA A 83 -5.58 9.78 -2.59
CA ALA A 83 -5.12 8.72 -3.50
C ALA A 83 -3.84 9.08 -4.29
N GLU A 84 -3.66 10.35 -4.65
CA GLU A 84 -2.47 10.87 -5.33
C GLU A 84 -1.17 10.70 -4.52
N CYS A 85 -1.26 10.41 -3.22
CA CYS A 85 -0.11 10.11 -2.38
C CYS A 85 0.55 8.75 -2.71
N PHE A 86 -0.03 7.95 -3.61
CA PHE A 86 0.57 6.70 -4.08
C PHE A 86 1.92 6.90 -4.78
N ASP A 87 2.07 7.97 -5.56
CA ASP A 87 3.35 8.27 -6.24
C ASP A 87 4.44 8.62 -5.21
N LYS A 88 4.06 9.33 -4.14
CA LYS A 88 4.93 9.59 -2.99
C LYS A 88 5.35 8.28 -2.31
N ALA A 89 4.42 7.36 -2.05
CA ALA A 89 4.74 6.05 -1.47
C ALA A 89 5.71 5.25 -2.34
N SER A 90 5.50 5.28 -3.66
CA SER A 90 6.37 4.61 -4.63
C SER A 90 7.78 5.19 -4.61
N SER A 91 7.90 6.53 -4.61
CA SER A 91 9.19 7.21 -4.50
C SER A 91 9.92 6.88 -3.20
N VAL A 92 9.20 6.71 -2.08
CA VAL A 92 9.81 6.29 -0.80
C VAL A 92 10.45 4.91 -0.95
N PHE A 93 9.80 3.98 -1.64
CA PHE A 93 10.34 2.64 -1.89
C PHE A 93 11.58 2.67 -2.78
N ASP A 94 11.56 3.44 -3.86
CA ASP A 94 12.72 3.61 -4.75
C ASP A 94 13.90 4.21 -3.96
N LYS A 95 13.64 5.21 -3.10
CA LYS A 95 14.65 5.79 -2.21
C LYS A 95 15.21 4.77 -1.21
N MET A 96 14.45 3.77 -0.75
CA MET A 96 15.03 2.73 0.11
C MET A 96 16.18 2.00 -0.61
N GLN A 97 16.02 1.71 -1.90
CA GLN A 97 17.09 1.11 -2.71
C GLN A 97 18.28 2.05 -2.89
N GLU A 98 18.03 3.34 -3.17
CA GLU A 98 19.10 4.36 -3.29
C GLU A 98 19.94 4.47 -2.01
N TYR A 99 19.30 4.38 -0.85
CA TYR A 99 19.94 4.40 0.46
C TYR A 99 20.46 3.02 0.91
N GLN A 100 20.35 1.99 0.06
CA GLN A 100 20.75 0.60 0.34
C GLN A 100 20.09 0.02 1.59
N ILE A 101 18.87 0.47 1.89
CA ILE A 101 18.04 -0.03 2.98
C ILE A 101 17.08 -1.06 2.39
N LYS A 102 17.21 -2.31 2.82
CA LYS A 102 16.34 -3.38 2.35
C LYS A 102 14.91 -3.17 2.89
N PRO A 103 13.89 -3.15 2.01
CA PRO A 103 12.51 -3.19 2.45
C PRO A 103 12.22 -4.47 3.24
N ASN A 104 11.21 -4.41 4.10
CA ASN A 104 10.72 -5.58 4.82
C ASN A 104 9.26 -5.87 4.46
N VAL A 105 8.69 -6.94 5.03
CA VAL A 105 7.29 -7.33 4.77
C VAL A 105 6.33 -6.16 4.98
N ALA A 106 6.54 -5.35 6.02
CA ALA A 106 5.68 -4.20 6.28
C ALA A 106 5.78 -3.16 5.14
N SER A 107 6.98 -2.86 4.65
CA SER A 107 7.20 -1.94 3.52
C SER A 107 6.44 -2.39 2.26
N TYR A 108 6.57 -3.67 1.89
CA TYR A 108 5.88 -4.24 0.73
C TYR A 108 4.36 -4.23 0.89
N ASN A 109 3.86 -4.67 2.06
CA ASN A 109 2.44 -4.70 2.35
C ASN A 109 1.82 -3.30 2.21
N MET A 110 2.47 -2.26 2.74
CA MET A 110 1.97 -0.88 2.65
C MET A 110 1.82 -0.41 1.19
N LEU A 111 2.76 -0.75 0.31
CA LEU A 111 2.67 -0.40 -1.11
C LEU A 111 1.53 -1.13 -1.81
N LEU A 112 1.40 -2.44 -1.58
CA LEU A 112 0.35 -3.26 -2.21
C LEU A 112 -1.05 -2.83 -1.72
N PHE A 113 -1.20 -2.51 -0.43
CA PHE A 113 -2.44 -1.93 0.10
C PHE A 113 -2.72 -0.53 -0.45
N SER A 114 -1.69 0.24 -0.75
CA SER A 114 -1.83 1.57 -1.34
C SER A 114 -2.26 1.46 -2.81
N CYS A 115 -1.79 0.46 -3.55
CA CYS A 115 -2.25 0.17 -4.90
C CYS A 115 -3.76 -0.08 -4.96
N SER A 116 -4.30 -0.90 -4.03
CA SER A 116 -5.73 -1.24 -4.05
C SER A 116 -6.64 -0.04 -3.82
N ARG A 117 -6.17 0.95 -3.06
CA ARG A 117 -6.91 2.18 -2.78
C ARG A 117 -6.78 3.21 -3.91
N ALA A 118 -5.61 3.30 -4.55
CA ALA A 118 -5.39 4.16 -5.72
C ALA A 118 -5.98 3.59 -7.03
N ALA A 119 -6.37 2.32 -7.05
CA ALA A 119 -6.79 1.61 -8.27
C ALA A 119 -7.97 2.23 -9.02
N ARG A 120 -8.89 2.93 -8.33
CA ARG A 120 -10.08 3.55 -8.95
C ARG A 120 -9.71 4.61 -9.99
N ASP A 121 -8.65 5.37 -9.75
CA ASP A 121 -8.27 6.52 -10.57
C ASP A 121 -7.06 6.23 -11.48
N SER A 122 -6.43 5.07 -11.32
CA SER A 122 -5.12 4.73 -11.93
C SER A 122 -5.22 3.81 -13.16
N GLY A 123 -6.40 3.27 -13.47
CA GLY A 123 -6.61 2.37 -14.61
C GLY A 123 -5.82 1.04 -14.51
N PRO A 124 -5.63 0.30 -15.62
CA PRO A 124 -5.05 -1.04 -15.61
C PRO A 124 -3.55 -1.08 -15.25
N MET A 125 -2.85 0.05 -15.28
CA MET A 125 -1.41 0.13 -14.99
C MET A 125 -1.09 -0.22 -13.53
N ILE A 126 -2.04 -0.01 -12.61
CA ILE A 126 -1.86 -0.29 -11.18
C ILE A 126 -1.66 -1.79 -10.90
N ILE A 127 -2.28 -2.66 -11.71
CA ILE A 127 -2.21 -4.10 -11.57
C ILE A 127 -0.82 -4.63 -11.92
N SER A 128 -0.27 -4.18 -13.05
CA SER A 128 1.11 -4.51 -13.43
C SER A 128 2.10 -4.11 -12.33
N LYS A 129 1.88 -2.94 -11.71
CA LYS A 129 2.69 -2.46 -10.59
C LYS A 129 2.55 -3.35 -9.35
N CYS A 130 1.35 -3.82 -9.02
CA CYS A 130 1.15 -4.78 -7.93
C CYS A 130 1.93 -6.07 -8.15
N PHE A 131 1.87 -6.67 -9.35
CA PHE A 131 2.64 -7.88 -9.66
C PHE A 131 4.14 -7.63 -9.57
N HIS A 132 4.63 -6.50 -10.08
CA HIS A 132 6.04 -6.14 -9.96
C HIS A 132 6.49 -6.03 -8.50
N ILE A 133 5.71 -5.38 -7.64
CA ILE A 133 6.02 -5.27 -6.21
C ILE A 133 5.99 -6.64 -5.52
N LEU A 134 5.06 -7.52 -5.90
CA LEU A 134 5.01 -8.90 -5.39
C LEU A 134 6.24 -9.71 -5.83
N ASP A 135 6.65 -9.61 -7.09
CA ASP A 135 7.85 -10.31 -7.59
C ASP A 135 9.10 -9.83 -6.86
N LEU A 136 9.24 -8.51 -6.64
CA LEU A 136 10.33 -7.96 -5.83
C LEU A 136 10.31 -8.48 -4.39
N MET A 137 9.13 -8.65 -3.79
CA MET A 137 8.99 -9.21 -2.44
C MET A 137 9.49 -10.65 -2.38
N GLU A 138 9.10 -11.47 -3.37
CA GLU A 138 9.53 -12.86 -3.47
C GLU A 138 11.03 -12.99 -3.78
N GLU A 139 11.58 -12.13 -4.65
CA GLU A 139 13.02 -12.05 -4.97
C GLU A 139 13.87 -11.71 -3.75
N ASP A 140 13.36 -10.85 -2.86
CA ASP A 140 13.98 -10.54 -1.57
C ASP A 140 13.82 -11.66 -0.53
N GLY A 141 13.19 -12.78 -0.91
CA GLY A 141 12.97 -13.95 -0.06
C GLY A 141 11.91 -13.73 1.02
N LEU A 142 11.06 -12.73 0.85
CA LEU A 142 9.97 -12.42 1.77
C LEU A 142 8.69 -13.11 1.30
N LEU A 143 7.98 -13.72 2.25
CA LEU A 143 6.76 -14.45 1.95
C LEU A 143 5.55 -13.49 2.00
N PRO A 144 4.79 -13.34 0.90
CA PRO A 144 3.51 -12.64 0.95
C PRO A 144 2.53 -13.39 1.89
N ASP A 145 1.52 -12.69 2.36
CA ASP A 145 0.43 -13.28 3.14
C ASP A 145 -0.92 -13.15 2.42
N THR A 146 -1.96 -13.77 2.97
CA THR A 146 -3.33 -13.70 2.42
C THR A 146 -3.81 -12.26 2.26
N SER A 147 -3.38 -11.34 3.14
CA SER A 147 -3.81 -9.94 3.11
C SER A 147 -3.24 -9.20 1.89
N VAL A 148 -2.00 -9.49 1.51
CA VAL A 148 -1.37 -8.97 0.30
C VAL A 148 -2.16 -9.37 -0.94
N PHE A 149 -2.47 -10.65 -1.08
CA PHE A 149 -3.22 -11.13 -2.24
C PHE A 149 -4.65 -10.60 -2.28
N ASN A 150 -5.31 -10.52 -1.12
CA ASN A 150 -6.62 -9.91 -1.00
C ASN A 150 -6.60 -8.43 -1.43
N ALA A 151 -5.54 -7.68 -1.09
CA ALA A 151 -5.36 -6.30 -1.55
C ALA A 151 -5.19 -6.21 -3.06
N MET A 152 -4.43 -7.13 -3.67
CA MET A 152 -4.25 -7.16 -5.14
C MET A 152 -5.57 -7.46 -5.85
N ILE A 153 -6.38 -8.40 -5.35
CA ILE A 153 -7.70 -8.72 -5.94
C ILE A 153 -8.66 -7.54 -5.78
N ASP A 154 -8.65 -6.88 -4.62
CA ASP A 154 -9.43 -5.65 -4.40
C ASP A 154 -9.00 -4.53 -5.37
N ALA A 155 -7.69 -4.40 -5.63
CA ALA A 155 -7.17 -3.50 -6.66
C ALA A 155 -7.75 -3.86 -8.03
N CYS A 156 -7.75 -5.15 -8.39
CA CYS A 156 -8.32 -5.65 -9.65
C CYS A 156 -9.81 -5.31 -9.77
N ALA A 157 -10.58 -5.52 -8.70
CA ALA A 157 -12.02 -5.22 -8.70
C ALA A 157 -12.30 -3.72 -8.93
N LYS A 158 -11.43 -2.86 -8.40
CA LYS A 158 -11.56 -1.39 -8.53
C LYS A 158 -11.01 -0.83 -9.82
N SER A 159 -10.03 -1.49 -10.44
CA SER A 159 -9.46 -1.11 -11.73
C SER A 159 -10.11 -1.84 -12.91
N ALA A 160 -11.00 -2.80 -12.65
CA ALA A 160 -11.64 -3.60 -13.68
C ALA A 160 -12.47 -2.69 -14.58
N THR A 161 -11.93 -2.45 -15.77
CA THR A 161 -12.68 -2.01 -16.93
C THR A 161 -12.69 -3.17 -17.93
N GLY A 162 -13.81 -3.89 -18.04
CA GLY A 162 -13.97 -5.02 -18.98
C GLY A 162 -13.50 -6.40 -18.49
N ASN A 163 -13.37 -7.35 -19.43
CA ASN A 163 -13.21 -8.80 -19.19
C ASN A 163 -11.87 -9.22 -18.52
N ASP A 164 -10.85 -8.35 -18.50
CA ASP A 164 -9.51 -8.73 -18.04
C ASP A 164 -9.43 -8.90 -16.52
N GLY A 165 -10.32 -8.23 -15.75
CA GLY A 165 -10.29 -8.24 -14.29
C GLY A 165 -10.44 -9.65 -13.68
N VAL A 166 -11.36 -10.46 -14.21
CA VAL A 166 -11.59 -11.83 -13.72
C VAL A 166 -10.37 -12.71 -14.01
N SER A 167 -9.80 -12.61 -15.21
CA SER A 167 -8.61 -13.36 -15.61
C SER A 167 -7.42 -13.04 -14.70
N VAL A 168 -7.23 -11.77 -14.36
CA VAL A 168 -6.19 -11.35 -13.41
C VAL A 168 -6.47 -11.89 -12.01
N GLY A 169 -7.72 -11.82 -11.54
CA GLY A 169 -8.10 -12.37 -10.24
C GLY A 169 -7.81 -13.88 -10.12
N LEU A 170 -8.04 -14.64 -11.18
CA LEU A 170 -7.69 -16.06 -11.24
C LEU A 170 -6.17 -16.28 -11.24
N GLN A 171 -5.39 -15.47 -11.95
CA GLN A 171 -3.92 -15.51 -11.87
C GLN A 171 -3.42 -15.26 -10.46
N ILE A 172 -4.08 -14.37 -9.70
CA ILE A 172 -3.74 -14.13 -8.30
C ILE A 172 -4.02 -15.38 -7.44
N LEU A 173 -5.15 -16.07 -7.63
CA LEU A 173 -5.42 -17.34 -6.93
C LEU A 173 -4.39 -18.44 -7.24
N GLU A 174 -3.97 -18.53 -8.49
CA GLU A 174 -2.89 -19.45 -8.89
C GLU A 174 -1.58 -19.11 -8.17
N ARG A 175 -1.25 -17.81 -8.08
CA ARG A 175 -0.06 -17.33 -7.37
C ARG A 175 -0.12 -17.58 -5.86
N MET A 176 -1.29 -17.44 -5.24
CA MET A 176 -1.53 -17.83 -3.84
C MET A 176 -1.25 -19.32 -3.64
N SER A 177 -1.80 -20.16 -4.53
CA SER A 177 -1.62 -21.62 -4.48
C SER A 177 -0.15 -22.02 -4.66
N ALA A 178 0.58 -21.37 -5.59
CA ALA A 178 2.01 -21.57 -5.81
C ALA A 178 2.85 -21.20 -4.57
N ASN A 179 2.43 -20.15 -3.84
CA ASN A 179 3.02 -19.73 -2.57
C ASN A 179 2.52 -20.53 -1.36
N ARG A 180 1.66 -21.55 -1.56
CA ARG A 180 1.04 -22.36 -0.50
C ARG A 180 0.23 -21.54 0.51
N ILE A 181 -0.39 -20.48 0.03
CA ILE A 181 -1.26 -19.60 0.81
C ILE A 181 -2.70 -19.94 0.46
N GLU A 182 -3.48 -20.24 1.48
CA GLU A 182 -4.89 -20.61 1.31
C GLU A 182 -5.74 -19.35 1.09
N PRO A 183 -6.54 -19.31 0.00
CA PRO A 183 -7.60 -18.31 -0.16
C PRO A 183 -8.62 -18.39 0.97
N ASP A 184 -9.10 -17.23 1.42
CA ASP A 184 -10.13 -17.14 2.45
C ASP A 184 -11.45 -16.60 1.89
N VAL A 185 -12.44 -16.43 2.77
CA VAL A 185 -13.76 -15.88 2.41
C VAL A 185 -13.61 -14.48 1.79
N ILE A 186 -12.64 -13.68 2.25
CA ILE A 186 -12.37 -12.36 1.70
C ILE A 186 -11.84 -12.48 0.27
N THR A 187 -10.93 -13.41 -0.01
CA THR A 187 -10.40 -13.67 -1.36
C THR A 187 -11.53 -13.95 -2.35
N TYR A 188 -12.41 -14.90 -2.04
CA TYR A 188 -13.51 -15.28 -2.92
C TYR A 188 -14.56 -14.19 -3.07
N ASN A 189 -14.91 -13.49 -1.98
CA ASN A 189 -15.85 -12.37 -2.05
C ASN A 189 -15.31 -11.23 -2.93
N SER A 190 -14.01 -10.93 -2.82
CA SER A 190 -13.37 -9.93 -3.68
C SER A 190 -13.42 -10.33 -5.15
N LEU A 191 -13.20 -11.60 -5.50
CA LEU A 191 -13.30 -12.09 -6.89
C LEU A 191 -14.74 -12.06 -7.42
N ILE A 192 -15.73 -12.43 -6.60
CA ILE A 192 -17.14 -12.29 -6.97
C ILE A 192 -17.49 -10.82 -7.21
N ASN A 193 -16.92 -9.91 -6.42
CA ASN A 193 -17.07 -8.47 -6.66
C ASN A 193 -16.43 -8.03 -7.98
N VAL A 194 -15.27 -8.58 -8.36
CA VAL A 194 -14.69 -8.36 -9.71
C VAL A 194 -15.70 -8.75 -10.79
N CYS A 195 -16.32 -9.93 -10.70
CA CYS A 195 -17.34 -10.35 -11.67
C CYS A 195 -18.53 -9.38 -11.70
N ALA A 196 -19.00 -8.92 -10.54
CA ALA A 196 -20.09 -7.96 -10.47
C ALA A 196 -19.75 -6.62 -11.15
N MET A 197 -18.51 -6.13 -10.98
CA MET A 197 -18.04 -4.92 -11.66
C MET A 197 -17.91 -5.16 -13.18
N SER A 198 -17.31 -6.27 -13.62
CA SER A 198 -17.23 -6.61 -15.05
C SER A 198 -18.62 -6.77 -15.70
N ALA A 199 -19.61 -7.31 -15.00
CA ALA A 199 -20.99 -7.39 -15.48
C ALA A 199 -21.60 -5.99 -15.71
N ALA A 200 -21.32 -5.03 -14.83
CA ALA A 200 -21.76 -3.65 -14.97
C ALA A 200 -21.13 -2.96 -16.20
N ASP A 201 -19.92 -3.37 -16.57
CA ASP A 201 -19.21 -2.94 -17.79
C ASP A 201 -19.63 -3.69 -19.07
N GLY A 202 -20.59 -4.62 -18.97
CA GLY A 202 -21.13 -5.34 -20.11
C GLY A 202 -20.49 -6.71 -20.42
N ASP A 203 -19.68 -7.26 -19.51
CA ASP A 203 -19.19 -8.64 -19.64
C ASP A 203 -20.34 -9.64 -19.47
N THR A 204 -20.68 -10.34 -20.55
CA THR A 204 -21.74 -11.35 -20.57
C THR A 204 -21.36 -12.66 -19.89
N ASN A 205 -20.06 -12.91 -19.68
CA ASN A 205 -19.56 -14.12 -19.00
C ASN A 205 -19.46 -13.94 -17.49
N ALA A 206 -19.61 -12.72 -16.97
CA ALA A 206 -19.43 -12.40 -15.56
C ALA A 206 -20.25 -13.28 -14.61
N PHE A 207 -21.50 -13.63 -14.98
CA PHE A 207 -22.33 -14.52 -14.17
C PHE A 207 -21.77 -15.96 -14.12
N ALA A 208 -21.33 -16.50 -15.26
CA ALA A 208 -20.72 -17.83 -15.32
C ALA A 208 -19.42 -17.88 -14.51
N ASN A 209 -18.59 -16.85 -14.64
CA ASN A 209 -17.36 -16.69 -13.87
C ASN A 209 -17.63 -16.65 -12.36
N ALA A 210 -18.65 -15.88 -11.93
CA ALA A 210 -19.03 -15.81 -10.52
C ALA A 210 -19.51 -17.18 -9.97
N GLN A 211 -20.26 -17.96 -10.78
CA GLN A 211 -20.67 -19.31 -10.40
C GLN A 211 -19.47 -20.26 -10.25
N GLU A 212 -18.50 -20.16 -11.14
CA GLU A 212 -17.27 -20.94 -11.07
C GLU A 212 -16.44 -20.59 -9.82
N ILE A 213 -16.27 -19.31 -9.53
CA ILE A 213 -15.57 -18.84 -8.32
C ILE A 213 -16.28 -19.32 -7.05
N LEU A 214 -17.62 -19.28 -7.01
CA LEU A 214 -18.39 -19.83 -5.90
C LEU A 214 -18.21 -21.34 -5.74
N TYR A 215 -18.15 -22.07 -6.85
CA TYR A 215 -17.85 -23.51 -6.82
C TYR A 215 -16.44 -23.78 -6.28
N MET A 216 -15.43 -23.00 -6.69
CA MET A 216 -14.06 -23.10 -6.15
C MET A 216 -14.02 -22.83 -4.64
N MET A 217 -14.73 -21.81 -4.16
CA MET A 217 -14.84 -21.49 -2.72
C MET A 217 -15.36 -22.69 -1.93
N LEU A 218 -16.48 -23.27 -2.37
CA LEU A 218 -17.10 -24.43 -1.71
C LEU A 218 -16.20 -25.67 -1.75
N LYS A 219 -15.54 -25.92 -2.90
CA LYS A 219 -14.62 -27.05 -3.08
C LYS A 219 -13.41 -26.96 -2.15
N ASN A 220 -12.92 -25.75 -1.90
CA ASN A 220 -11.80 -25.49 -0.99
C ASN A 220 -12.23 -25.45 0.49
N GLY A 221 -13.50 -25.73 0.79
CA GLY A 221 -14.01 -25.79 2.17
C GLY A 221 -14.17 -24.43 2.84
N VAL A 222 -14.03 -23.34 2.08
CA VAL A 222 -14.25 -21.98 2.54
C VAL A 222 -15.76 -21.72 2.58
N ARG A 223 -16.27 -21.28 3.73
CA ARG A 223 -17.71 -21.12 4.00
C ARG A 223 -18.04 -19.71 4.45
#